data_AF-A0A7X6UYJ5-F1
#
_entry.id   AF-A0A7X6UYJ5-F1
#
_cell.length_a   1.000
_cell.length_b   1.000
_cell.length_c   1.000
_cell.angle_alpha   90.00
_cell.angle_beta   90.00
_cell.angle_gamma   90.00
#
_symmetry.space_group_name_H-M   'P 1'
#
loop_
_entity.id
_entity.type
_entity.pdbx_description
1 polymer ?
#
loop_
_entity_poly.entity_id
_entity_poly.type
_entity_poly.pdbx_seq_one_letter_code
_entity_poly.pdbx_strand_id
1 'polypeptide(L)'
;MIFNDIDELLSHWHIYAKNTDNKSLHQFKNAMALGKTHPLTEHKGITLSTVHTMKGQEFDIVFIIGMDDETFPDYRAIKAGGVELTQEQNNLYVAFTRAKRWLYVTFPICRTMPWGDTMERQISRFLKDFESGVVLL
;
A
#
# COMPACT_ATOMS: atom_id res chain seq x y z
N MET A 1 -17.50 -8.27 -17.31
CA MET A 1 -16.43 -7.32 -16.92
C MET A 1 -16.90 -5.90 -17.21
N ILE A 2 -17.04 -5.49 -18.48
CA ILE A 2 -17.52 -4.13 -18.86
C ILE A 2 -18.87 -3.73 -18.22
N PHE A 3 -19.84 -4.63 -18.13
CA PHE A 3 -21.15 -4.31 -17.52
C PHE A 3 -21.05 -3.92 -16.05
N ASN A 4 -20.17 -4.57 -15.28
CA ASN A 4 -19.96 -4.23 -13.87
C ASN A 4 -19.29 -2.86 -13.73
N ASP A 5 -18.37 -2.52 -14.64
CA ASP A 5 -17.66 -1.24 -14.63
C ASP A 5 -18.62 -0.06 -14.90
N ILE A 6 -19.63 -0.27 -15.76
CA ILE A 6 -20.67 0.72 -16.04
C ILE A 6 -21.58 0.91 -14.81
N ASP A 7 -21.98 -0.17 -14.17
CA ASP A 7 -22.82 -0.11 -12.96
C ASP A 7 -22.09 0.61 -11.81
N GLU A 8 -20.79 0.37 -11.66
CA GLU A 8 -19.94 1.07 -10.70
C GLU A 8 -19.83 2.58 -11.02
N LEU A 9 -19.61 2.93 -12.29
CA LEU A 9 -19.57 4.33 -12.72
C LEU A 9 -20.91 5.05 -12.46
N LEU A 10 -22.03 4.39 -12.71
CA LEU A 10 -23.37 4.91 -12.42
C LEU A 10 -23.59 5.09 -10.91
N SER A 11 -23.08 4.17 -10.09
CA SER A 11 -23.09 4.30 -8.63
C SER A 11 -22.31 5.55 -8.16
N HIS A 12 -21.10 5.75 -8.68
CA HIS A 12 -20.30 6.95 -8.39
C HIS A 12 -20.99 8.24 -8.80
N TRP A 13 -21.63 8.25 -9.98
CA TRP A 13 -22.41 9.40 -10.44
C TRP A 13 -23.58 9.70 -9.51
N HIS A 14 -24.30 8.67 -9.07
CA HIS A 14 -25.45 8.84 -8.16
C HIS A 14 -25.02 9.42 -6.81
N ILE A 15 -23.89 8.96 -6.27
CA ILE A 15 -23.31 9.51 -5.03
C ILE A 15 -22.90 10.98 -5.22
N TYR A 16 -22.24 11.29 -6.32
CA TYR A 16 -21.81 12.66 -6.62
C TYR A 16 -23.00 13.61 -6.78
N ALA A 17 -23.99 13.23 -7.60
CA ALA A 17 -25.15 14.05 -7.92
C ALA A 17 -26.09 14.31 -6.73
N LYS A 18 -26.07 13.44 -5.70
CA LYS A 18 -26.78 13.67 -4.43
C LYS A 18 -26.11 14.69 -3.53
N ASN A 19 -24.78 14.80 -3.59
CA ASN A 19 -23.97 15.57 -2.66
C ASN A 19 -23.50 16.93 -3.22
N THR A 20 -23.94 17.31 -4.43
CA THR A 20 -23.54 18.58 -5.05
C THR A 20 -24.65 19.20 -5.90
N ASP A 21 -24.70 20.53 -5.92
CA ASP A 21 -25.59 21.28 -6.81
C ASP A 21 -25.03 21.43 -8.23
N ASN A 22 -23.70 21.41 -8.39
CA ASN A 22 -23.04 21.55 -9.69
C ASN A 22 -22.79 20.19 -10.36
N LYS A 23 -23.77 19.71 -11.13
CA LYS A 23 -23.76 18.40 -11.81
C LYS A 23 -23.00 18.39 -13.14
N SER A 24 -21.82 19.01 -13.18
CA SER A 24 -20.96 19.02 -14.37
C SER A 24 -20.12 17.75 -14.48
N LEU A 25 -20.00 17.18 -15.69
CA LEU A 25 -19.16 16.01 -15.96
C LEU A 25 -17.68 16.26 -15.64
N HIS A 26 -17.18 17.47 -15.92
CA HIS A 26 -15.81 17.85 -15.57
C HIS A 26 -15.57 17.76 -14.06
N GLN A 27 -16.58 18.17 -13.30
CA GLN A 27 -16.50 18.29 -11.86
C GLN A 27 -16.76 16.95 -11.16
N PHE A 28 -17.58 16.10 -11.77
CA PHE A 28 -17.65 14.68 -11.46
C PHE A 28 -16.31 13.97 -11.66
N LYS A 29 -15.66 14.14 -12.82
CA LYS A 29 -14.34 13.54 -13.10
C LYS A 29 -13.32 13.91 -12.02
N ASN A 30 -13.28 15.18 -11.64
CA ASN A 30 -12.39 15.65 -10.57
C ASN A 30 -12.75 15.06 -9.21
N ALA A 31 -14.03 14.94 -8.88
CA ALA A 31 -14.49 14.32 -7.63
C ALA A 31 -14.14 12.82 -7.56
N MET A 32 -14.28 12.09 -8.67
CA MET A 32 -13.86 10.69 -8.78
C MET A 32 -12.36 10.54 -8.58
N ALA A 33 -11.55 11.37 -9.25
CA ALA A 33 -10.08 11.33 -9.12
C ALA A 33 -9.61 11.60 -7.68
N LEU A 34 -10.38 12.37 -6.91
CA LEU A 34 -10.13 12.65 -5.50
C LEU A 34 -10.74 11.61 -4.55
N GLY A 35 -11.37 10.55 -5.07
CA GLY A 35 -12.00 9.49 -4.30
C GLY A 35 -13.29 9.89 -3.59
N LYS A 36 -13.83 11.10 -3.81
CA LYS A 36 -15.01 11.64 -3.11
C LYS A 36 -16.33 10.96 -3.47
N THR A 37 -16.33 10.14 -4.51
CA THR A 37 -17.49 9.40 -4.99
C THR A 37 -17.54 7.97 -4.47
N HIS A 38 -16.56 7.53 -3.68
CA HIS A 38 -16.64 6.23 -3.03
C HIS A 38 -17.71 6.32 -1.93
N PRO A 39 -18.58 5.31 -1.81
CA PRO A 39 -19.51 5.26 -0.69
C PRO A 39 -18.70 5.32 0.61
N LEU A 40 -19.26 6.00 1.62
CA LEU A 40 -18.78 5.94 2.99
C LEU A 40 -19.08 4.55 3.56
N THR A 41 -18.47 3.51 3.00
CA THR A 41 -18.50 2.20 3.59
C THR A 41 -17.61 2.24 4.82
N GLU A 42 -18.17 1.90 5.98
CA GLU A 42 -17.39 1.30 7.07
C GLU A 42 -16.42 0.30 6.43
N HIS A 43 -15.13 0.39 6.76
CA HIS A 43 -14.07 -0.47 6.24
C HIS A 43 -14.37 -1.96 6.55
N LYS A 44 -15.24 -2.57 5.75
CA LYS A 44 -15.58 -3.99 5.84
C LYS A 44 -14.56 -4.75 5.01
N GLY A 45 -13.55 -5.29 5.69
CA GLY A 45 -12.54 -6.14 5.08
C GLY A 45 -11.11 -5.77 5.49
N ILE A 46 -10.16 -6.36 4.78
CA ILE A 46 -8.73 -6.11 4.95
C ILE A 46 -8.30 -5.04 3.95
N THR A 47 -7.62 -4.00 4.43
CA THR A 47 -7.06 -2.97 3.56
C THR A 47 -5.71 -3.45 3.02
N LEU A 48 -5.62 -3.64 1.71
CA LEU A 48 -4.35 -3.82 1.01
C LEU A 48 -3.88 -2.47 0.46
N SER A 49 -2.65 -2.07 0.77
CA SER A 49 -2.09 -0.77 0.39
C SER A 49 -0.59 -0.89 0.19
N THR A 50 0.01 0.12 -0.43
CA THR A 50 1.47 0.27 -0.46
C THR A 50 1.93 1.08 0.75
N VAL A 51 3.21 0.94 1.12
CA VAL A 51 3.80 1.75 2.20
C VAL A 51 3.63 3.26 1.95
N HIS A 52 3.74 3.69 0.70
CA HIS A 52 3.60 5.11 0.34
C HIS A 52 2.17 5.63 0.51
N THR A 53 1.16 4.84 0.12
CA THR A 53 -0.26 5.25 0.16
C THR A 53 -0.87 5.16 1.55
N MET A 54 -0.20 4.48 2.47
CA MET A 54 -0.59 4.29 3.88
C MET A 54 -0.32 5.51 4.77
N LYS A 55 0.47 6.49 4.30
CA LYS A 55 0.84 7.67 5.10
C LYS A 55 -0.40 8.40 5.64
N GLY A 56 -0.45 8.60 6.96
CA GLY A 56 -1.56 9.29 7.64
C GLY A 56 -2.73 8.39 8.04
N GLN A 57 -2.71 7.11 7.68
CA GLN A 57 -3.64 6.09 8.18
C GLN A 57 -2.96 5.29 9.30
N GLU A 58 -3.73 4.73 10.22
CA GLU A 58 -3.23 3.89 11.30
C GLU A 58 -4.22 2.75 11.57
N PHE A 59 -3.71 1.58 11.93
CA PHE A 59 -4.49 0.37 12.10
C PHE A 59 -4.07 -0.36 13.38
N ASP A 60 -5.00 -1.08 14.01
CA ASP A 60 -4.68 -1.86 15.22
C ASP A 60 -3.64 -2.95 14.93
N ILE A 61 -3.76 -3.58 13.75
CA ILE A 61 -2.90 -4.67 13.30
C ILE A 61 -2.41 -4.34 11.89
N VAL A 62 -1.09 -4.41 11.68
CA VAL A 62 -0.47 -4.21 10.35
C VAL A 62 0.40 -5.41 10.01
N PHE A 63 0.27 -5.88 8.77
CA PHE A 63 1.14 -6.87 8.16
C PHE A 63 1.99 -6.18 7.10
N ILE A 64 3.31 -6.19 7.29
CA ILE A 64 4.26 -5.76 6.27
C ILE A 64 4.80 -7.02 5.60
N ILE A 65 4.50 -7.16 4.32
CA ILE A 65 4.86 -8.33 3.51
C ILE A 65 5.96 -7.94 2.51
N GLY A 66 6.79 -8.92 2.13
CA GLY A 66 7.83 -8.69 1.12
C GLY A 66 9.02 -7.89 1.65
N MET A 67 9.39 -8.09 2.92
CA MET A 67 10.60 -7.51 3.51
C MET A 67 11.86 -8.29 3.10
N ASP A 68 12.06 -8.45 1.80
CA ASP A 68 13.28 -8.98 1.19
C ASP A 68 14.07 -7.88 0.48
N ASP A 69 15.39 -8.04 0.42
CA ASP A 69 16.26 -7.15 -0.36
C ASP A 69 15.84 -7.18 -1.84
N GLU A 70 15.91 -6.01 -2.49
CA GLU A 70 15.41 -5.70 -3.83
C GLU A 70 13.89 -5.48 -3.94
N THR A 71 13.10 -5.95 -2.96
CA THR A 71 11.68 -5.63 -2.85
C THR A 71 11.47 -4.44 -1.91
N PHE A 72 12.04 -4.50 -0.71
CA PHE A 72 12.01 -3.40 0.24
C PHE A 72 13.25 -3.43 1.15
N PRO A 73 14.32 -2.67 0.83
CA PRO A 73 14.35 -1.55 -0.11
C PRO A 73 14.31 -1.97 -1.58
N ASP A 74 13.69 -1.14 -2.43
CA ASP A 74 13.70 -1.33 -3.89
C ASP A 74 15.14 -1.39 -4.44
N TYR A 75 15.36 -2.28 -5.41
CA TYR A 75 16.68 -2.50 -6.00
C TYR A 75 17.34 -1.22 -6.56
N ARG A 76 16.54 -0.24 -7.03
CA ARG A 76 17.05 1.03 -7.56
C ARG A 76 17.62 1.89 -6.43
N ALA A 77 16.94 1.93 -5.28
CA ALA A 77 17.42 2.64 -4.11
C ALA A 77 18.68 2.00 -3.53
N ILE A 78 18.76 0.65 -3.54
CA ILE A 78 19.98 -0.08 -3.18
C ILE A 78 21.14 0.34 -4.09
N LYS A 79 20.92 0.39 -5.40
CA LYS A 79 21.96 0.72 -6.38
C LYS A 79 22.40 2.19 -6.31
N ALA A 80 21.45 3.11 -6.09
CA ALA A 80 21.73 4.54 -5.94
C ALA A 80 22.46 4.84 -4.62
N GLY A 81 22.08 4.16 -3.53
CA GLY A 81 22.61 4.39 -2.20
C GLY A 81 22.14 5.74 -1.63
N GLY A 82 22.91 6.28 -0.68
CA GLY A 82 22.76 7.66 -0.20
C GLY A 82 21.33 8.05 0.21
N VAL A 83 20.80 9.08 -0.44
CA VAL A 83 19.53 9.72 -0.08
C VAL A 83 18.35 8.82 -0.40
N GLU A 84 18.39 8.11 -1.53
CA GLU A 84 17.34 7.21 -1.99
C GLU A 84 17.17 6.04 -1.02
N LEU A 85 18.28 5.44 -0.58
CA LEU A 85 18.24 4.37 0.42
C LEU A 85 17.73 4.89 1.78
N THR A 86 18.14 6.09 2.18
CA THR A 86 17.63 6.74 3.40
C THR A 86 16.13 7.02 3.30
N GLN A 87 15.62 7.38 2.11
CA GLN A 87 14.20 7.60 1.88
C GLN A 87 13.39 6.31 2.02
N GLU A 88 13.90 5.19 1.53
CA GLU A 88 13.28 3.87 1.74
C GLU A 88 13.29 3.47 3.22
N GLN A 89 14.35 3.76 3.96
CA GLN A 89 14.39 3.56 5.41
C GLN A 89 13.34 4.41 6.14
N ASN A 90 13.15 5.67 5.71
CA ASN A 90 12.08 6.52 6.23
C ASN A 90 10.69 5.95 5.91
N ASN A 91 10.51 5.35 4.72
CA ASN A 91 9.27 4.68 4.35
C ASN A 91 9.00 3.48 5.26
N LEU A 92 10.03 2.69 5.60
CA LEU A 92 9.92 1.58 6.56
C LEU A 92 9.48 2.08 7.94
N TYR A 93 10.13 3.12 8.46
CA TYR A 93 9.77 3.73 9.74
C TYR A 93 8.30 4.20 9.74
N VAL A 94 7.89 4.85 8.64
CA VAL A 94 6.51 5.26 8.44
C VAL A 94 5.57 4.06 8.44
N ALA A 95 5.92 2.92 7.85
CA ALA A 95 5.10 1.70 7.87
C ALA A 95 4.99 1.08 9.27
N PHE A 96 6.10 1.01 10.00
CA PHE A 96 6.15 0.42 11.35
C PHE A 96 5.27 1.18 12.33
N THR A 97 5.29 2.51 12.24
CA THR A 97 4.49 3.41 13.09
C THR A 97 2.99 3.43 12.75
N ARG A 98 2.53 2.69 11.73
CA ARG A 98 1.10 2.56 11.41
C ARG A 98 0.38 1.56 12.30
N ALA A 99 1.13 0.64 12.92
CA ALA A 99 0.59 -0.36 13.82
C ALA A 99 0.39 0.23 15.21
N LYS A 100 -0.85 0.23 15.71
CA LYS A 100 -1.14 0.68 17.08
C LYS A 100 -0.89 -0.40 18.13
N ARG A 101 -1.11 -1.67 17.78
CA ARG A 101 -1.02 -2.79 18.74
C ARG A 101 -0.08 -3.89 18.27
N TRP A 102 -0.26 -4.38 17.04
CA TRP A 102 0.51 -5.50 16.52
C TRP A 102 1.09 -5.21 15.14
N LEU A 103 2.38 -5.46 14.99
CA LEU A 103 3.08 -5.40 13.72
C LEU A 103 3.64 -6.78 13.41
N TYR A 104 3.24 -7.33 12.27
CA TYR A 104 3.79 -8.57 11.73
C TYR A 104 4.61 -8.26 10.49
N VAL A 105 5.78 -8.89 10.39
CA VAL A 105 6.71 -8.67 9.30
C VAL A 105 7.11 -10.00 8.70
N THR A 106 6.96 -10.12 7.38
CA THR A 106 7.26 -11.36 6.65
C THR A 106 8.14 -11.08 5.44
N PHE A 107 8.95 -12.08 5.08
CA PHE A 107 9.76 -12.07 3.86
C PHE A 107 9.67 -13.43 3.16
N PRO A 108 9.62 -13.47 1.83
CA PRO A 108 9.65 -14.73 1.09
C PRO A 108 11.05 -15.35 1.14
N ILE A 109 11.14 -16.68 1.24
CA ILE A 109 12.40 -17.42 1.01
C ILE A 109 12.68 -17.51 -0.50
N CYS A 110 11.64 -17.72 -1.30
CA CYS A 110 11.70 -17.75 -2.75
C CYS A 110 10.55 -16.92 -3.34
N ARG A 111 10.79 -16.25 -4.48
CA ARG A 111 9.79 -15.44 -5.18
C ARG A 111 9.78 -15.74 -6.67
N THR A 112 8.57 -15.96 -7.21
CA THR A 112 8.36 -16.04 -8.66
C THR A 112 8.36 -14.63 -9.26
N MET A 113 9.22 -14.42 -10.25
CA MET A 113 9.37 -13.15 -10.95
C MET A 113 8.32 -12.98 -12.03
N PRO A 114 8.01 -11.74 -12.46
CA PRO A 114 7.02 -11.50 -13.52
C PRO A 114 7.32 -12.21 -14.85
N TRP A 115 8.58 -12.57 -15.10
CA TRP A 115 9.02 -13.32 -16.28
C TRP A 115 9.06 -14.84 -16.09
N GLY A 116 8.61 -15.35 -14.93
CA GLY A 116 8.41 -16.77 -14.66
C GLY A 116 9.51 -17.47 -13.85
N ASP A 117 10.70 -16.87 -13.72
CA ASP A 117 11.78 -17.48 -12.94
C ASP A 117 11.48 -17.44 -11.44
N THR A 118 11.92 -18.47 -10.71
CA THR A 118 11.90 -18.46 -9.24
C THR A 118 13.29 -18.10 -8.72
N MET A 119 13.38 -17.07 -7.89
CA MET A 119 14.63 -16.62 -7.30
C MET A 119 14.58 -16.74 -5.78
N GLU A 120 15.69 -17.18 -5.19
CA GLU A 120 15.89 -17.08 -3.74
C GLU A 120 15.99 -15.62 -3.33
N ARG A 121 15.45 -15.33 -2.15
CA ARG A 121 15.37 -13.99 -1.59
C ARG A 121 16.11 -13.93 -0.28
N GLN A 122 16.77 -12.79 -0.06
CA GLN A 122 17.47 -12.50 1.18
C GLN A 122 16.60 -11.58 2.02
N ILE A 123 16.60 -11.80 3.33
CA ILE A 123 15.91 -10.89 4.26
C ILE A 123 16.40 -9.45 4.03
N SER A 124 15.46 -8.49 4.08
CA SER A 124 15.75 -7.08 3.92
C SER A 124 16.86 -6.65 4.87
N ARG A 125 17.83 -5.91 4.32
CA ARG A 125 18.91 -5.30 5.11
C ARG A 125 18.41 -4.44 6.25
N PHE A 126 17.22 -3.83 6.11
CA PHE A 126 16.65 -2.99 7.16
C PHE A 126 16.22 -3.81 8.39
N LEU A 127 15.98 -5.11 8.24
CA LEU A 127 15.58 -5.97 9.37
C LEU A 127 16.77 -6.53 10.16
N LYS A 128 18.00 -6.44 9.63
CA LYS A 128 19.19 -6.98 10.29
C LYS A 128 19.49 -6.31 11.63
N ASP A 129 19.07 -5.06 11.79
CA ASP A 129 19.31 -4.30 13.03
C ASP A 129 18.28 -4.61 14.14
N PHE A 130 17.25 -5.42 13.87
CA PHE A 130 16.11 -5.65 14.77
C PHE A 130 16.19 -6.94 15.62
N GLU A 131 17.40 -7.44 15.89
CA GLU A 131 17.75 -8.78 16.44
C GLU A 131 17.09 -9.25 17.77
N SER A 132 16.11 -8.55 18.37
CA SER A 132 15.62 -8.96 19.71
C SER A 132 14.13 -8.81 20.00
N GLY A 133 13.31 -8.29 19.08
CA GLY A 133 11.89 -8.01 19.40
C GLY A 133 10.88 -8.18 18.27
N VAL A 134 11.33 -8.42 17.04
CA VAL A 134 10.43 -8.59 15.89
C VAL A 134 10.18 -10.08 15.69
N VAL A 135 8.93 -10.51 15.88
CA VAL A 135 8.50 -11.86 15.49
C VAL A 135 8.39 -11.86 13.96
N LEU A 136 9.40 -12.42 13.31
CA LEU A 136 9.37 -12.72 11.89
C LEU A 136 8.52 -13.98 11.68
N LEU A 137 7.47 -13.87 10.87
CA LEU A 137 6.61 -14.98 10.47
C LEU A 137 6.89 -15.41 9.02
#